data_AF-D5A837-F1
#
_entry.id   AF-D5A837-F1
#
_cell.length_a   1.000
_cell.length_b   1.000
_cell.length_c   1.000
_cell.angle_alpha   90.00
_cell.angle_beta   90.00
_cell.angle_gamma   90.00
#
_symmetry.space_group_name_H-M   'P 1'
#
loop_
_entity.id
_entity.type
_entity.pdbx_description
1 polymer ?
#
loop_
_entity_poly.entity_id
_entity_poly.type
_entity_poly.pdbx_seq_one_letter_code
_entity_poly.pdbx_strand_id
1 'polypeptide(L)'
;MEFYTTLVQGAMIGYTPDGMEIAQDTLQKMTARGWFLNPRIGSELLTAASGETFGGFTTANYIWDTLQSRGIVPMSSAVEAYYKGLKERDIPENDPRLSQVTRVVNNLQRRFASGRPM
;
A
#
# COMPACT_ATOMS: atom_id res chain seq x y z
N MET A 1 15.60 1.38 -11.38
CA MET A 1 14.44 1.42 -10.45
C MET A 1 14.46 0.25 -9.47
N GLU A 2 14.81 -0.97 -9.92
CA GLU A 2 14.82 -2.17 -9.07
C GLU A 2 15.68 -2.05 -7.79
N PHE A 3 16.81 -1.34 -7.84
CA PHE A 3 17.65 -1.15 -6.65
C PHE A 3 16.93 -0.45 -5.48
N TYR A 4 16.15 0.59 -5.77
CA TYR A 4 15.45 1.34 -4.73
C TYR A 4 14.28 0.54 -4.16
N THR A 5 13.59 -0.24 -5.01
CA THR A 5 12.49 -1.10 -4.55
C THR A 5 13.00 -2.23 -3.67
N THR A 6 14.15 -2.81 -4.00
CA THR A 6 14.82 -3.81 -3.15
C THR A 6 15.24 -3.20 -1.81
N LEU A 7 15.76 -1.98 -1.82
CA LEU A 7 16.13 -1.28 -0.58
C LEU A 7 14.91 -1.03 0.32
N VAL A 8 13.81 -0.52 -0.25
CA VAL A 8 12.57 -0.28 0.50
C VAL A 8 12.02 -1.61 1.06
N GLN A 9 11.95 -2.67 0.26
CA GLN A 9 11.49 -3.99 0.71
C GLN A 9 12.39 -4.55 1.83
N GLY A 10 13.71 -4.46 1.66
CA GLY A 10 14.67 -4.93 2.66
C GLY A 10 14.57 -4.16 3.97
N ALA A 11 14.37 -2.84 3.90
CA ALA A 11 14.23 -1.99 5.08
C ALA A 11 12.93 -2.27 5.86
N MET A 12 11.87 -2.73 5.18
CA MET A 12 10.61 -3.14 5.84
C MET A 12 10.70 -4.52 6.51
N ILE A 13 11.78 -5.29 6.32
CA ILE A 13 11.92 -6.61 6.95
C ILE A 13 11.94 -6.46 8.47
N GLY A 14 11.09 -7.25 9.15
CA GLY A 14 10.97 -7.24 10.60
C GLY A 14 10.30 -6.00 11.18
N TYR A 15 9.84 -5.05 10.34
CA TYR A 15 9.09 -3.86 10.74
C TYR A 15 9.73 -3.07 11.89
N THR A 16 11.06 -2.99 11.91
CA THR A 16 11.79 -2.21 12.92
C THR A 16 11.54 -0.71 12.69
N PRO A 17 11.48 0.12 13.75
CA PRO A 17 11.29 1.56 13.59
C PRO A 17 12.30 2.21 12.63
N ASP A 18 13.59 1.91 12.80
CA ASP A 18 14.67 2.43 11.96
C ASP A 18 14.52 1.96 10.49
N GLY A 19 14.19 0.68 10.30
CA GLY A 19 13.95 0.13 8.96
C GLY A 19 12.76 0.77 8.26
N MET A 20 11.67 1.00 8.99
CA MET A 20 10.48 1.66 8.45
C MET A 20 10.75 3.13 8.12
N GLU A 21 11.56 3.83 8.91
CA GLU A 21 12.01 5.19 8.61
C GLU A 21 12.86 5.23 7.33
N ILE A 22 13.82 4.33 7.18
CA ILE A 22 14.65 4.21 5.95
C ILE A 22 13.77 3.90 4.74
N ALA A 23 12.79 2.99 4.87
CA ALA A 23 11.86 2.67 3.80
C ALA A 23 11.07 3.92 3.37
N GLN A 24 10.55 4.68 4.34
CA GLN A 24 9.76 5.89 4.11
C GLN A 24 10.59 7.00 3.44
N ASP A 25 11.79 7.28 3.94
CA ASP A 25 12.69 8.29 3.35
C ASP A 25 13.11 7.90 1.92
N THR A 26 13.40 6.61 1.70
CA THR A 26 13.73 6.11 0.37
C THR A 26 12.56 6.27 -0.61
N LEU A 27 11.32 5.97 -0.18
CA LEU A 27 10.11 6.16 -0.98
C LEU A 27 9.86 7.64 -1.34
N GLN A 28 10.10 8.55 -0.40
CA GLN A 28 10.01 9.99 -0.67
C GLN A 28 11.04 10.45 -1.69
N LYS A 29 12.31 10.00 -1.54
CA LYS A 29 13.38 10.28 -2.50
C LYS A 29 13.08 9.73 -3.89
N MET A 30 12.51 8.53 -3.99
CA MET A 30 12.05 7.97 -5.27
C MET A 30 10.99 8.86 -5.92
N THR A 31 9.97 9.23 -5.15
CA THR A 31 8.84 10.04 -5.62
C THR A 31 9.29 11.44 -6.06
N ALA A 32 10.17 12.08 -5.28
CA ALA A 32 10.74 13.39 -5.58
C ALA A 32 11.59 13.40 -6.87
N ARG A 33 12.25 12.28 -7.20
CA ARG A 33 13.02 12.10 -8.43
C ARG A 33 12.18 11.73 -9.65
N GLY A 34 10.86 11.69 -9.50
CA GLY A 34 9.98 11.29 -10.58
C GLY A 34 10.02 9.80 -10.88
N TRP A 35 10.55 8.96 -9.98
CA TRP A 35 10.45 7.51 -10.11
C TRP A 35 9.14 7.03 -9.53
N PHE A 36 8.38 6.34 -10.36
CA PHE A 36 7.00 6.07 -10.08
C PHE A 36 6.78 4.61 -9.76
N LEU A 37 5.92 4.40 -8.78
CA LEU A 37 5.34 3.10 -8.51
C LEU A 37 4.43 2.78 -9.69
N ASN A 38 4.84 1.86 -10.55
CA ASN A 38 3.91 1.25 -11.50
C ASN A 38 2.91 0.36 -10.72
N PRO A 39 1.79 -0.08 -11.32
CA PRO A 39 0.79 -0.87 -10.61
C PRO A 39 1.38 -2.10 -9.91
N ARG A 40 2.37 -2.76 -10.52
CA ARG A 40 3.03 -3.95 -9.96
C ARG A 40 3.87 -3.62 -8.73
N ILE A 41 4.87 -2.77 -8.89
CA ILE A 41 5.81 -2.38 -7.82
C ILE A 41 5.05 -1.72 -6.67
N GLY A 42 4.11 -0.82 -6.98
CA GLY A 42 3.28 -0.17 -5.97
C GLY A 42 2.49 -1.18 -5.15
N SER A 43 1.96 -2.22 -5.79
CA SER A 43 1.23 -3.29 -5.10
C SER A 43 2.14 -4.18 -4.26
N GLU A 44 3.32 -4.54 -4.75
CA GLU A 44 4.31 -5.31 -3.98
C GLU A 44 4.73 -4.55 -2.71
N LEU A 45 5.03 -3.26 -2.85
CA LEU A 45 5.42 -2.41 -1.72
C LEU A 45 4.26 -2.16 -0.76
N LEU A 46 3.05 -1.92 -1.27
CA LEU A 46 1.86 -1.76 -0.44
C LEU A 46 1.59 -3.03 0.36
N THR A 47 1.72 -4.20 -0.26
CA THR A 47 1.51 -5.50 0.40
C THR A 47 2.54 -5.71 1.51
N ALA A 48 3.82 -5.45 1.22
CA ALA A 48 4.88 -5.56 2.21
C ALA A 48 4.68 -4.58 3.39
N ALA A 49 4.40 -3.31 3.11
CA ALA A 49 4.18 -2.31 4.17
C ALA A 49 2.92 -2.59 5.01
N SER A 50 1.89 -3.20 4.41
CA SER A 50 0.64 -3.52 5.11
C SER A 50 0.75 -4.67 6.11
N GLY A 51 1.88 -5.38 6.13
CA GLY A 51 2.16 -6.41 7.13
C GLY A 51 2.76 -5.88 8.43
N GLU A 52 2.99 -4.57 8.55
CA GLU A 52 3.46 -3.93 9.79
C GLU A 52 2.41 -4.12 10.90
N THR A 53 2.68 -4.85 11.98
CA THR A 53 1.66 -5.12 13.01
C THR A 53 1.71 -4.17 14.22
N PHE A 54 2.81 -3.44 14.42
CA PHE A 54 3.06 -2.68 15.65
C PHE A 54 3.32 -1.18 15.44
N GLY A 55 3.38 -0.69 14.20
CA GLY A 55 3.69 0.71 13.89
C GLY A 55 2.50 1.49 13.34
N GLY A 56 2.72 2.69 12.78
CA GLY A 56 1.67 3.66 12.40
C GLY A 56 1.04 3.45 11.01
N PHE A 57 1.45 2.43 10.25
CA PHE A 57 1.12 2.27 8.82
C PHE A 57 1.54 3.47 7.98
N THR A 58 2.42 4.34 8.48
CA THR A 58 2.84 5.57 7.80
C THR A 58 3.34 5.25 6.39
N THR A 59 4.15 4.20 6.26
CA THR A 59 4.71 3.75 4.98
C THR A 59 3.63 3.18 4.05
N ALA A 60 2.74 2.32 4.56
CA ALA A 60 1.63 1.76 3.77
C ALA A 60 0.66 2.86 3.30
N ASN A 61 0.37 3.81 4.18
CA ASN A 61 -0.46 4.98 3.92
C ASN A 61 0.16 5.87 2.84
N TYR A 62 1.46 6.14 2.94
CA TYR A 62 2.19 6.92 1.94
C TYR A 62 2.17 6.26 0.57
N ILE A 63 2.38 4.94 0.50
CA ILE A 63 2.32 4.18 -0.75
C ILE A 63 0.91 4.26 -1.35
N TRP A 64 -0.13 4.01 -0.54
CA TRP A 64 -1.52 4.11 -0.98
C TRP A 64 -1.84 5.49 -1.56
N ASP A 65 -1.51 6.56 -0.83
CA ASP A 65 -1.81 7.93 -1.22
C ASP A 65 -1.09 8.30 -2.53
N THR A 66 0.16 7.84 -2.69
CA THR A 66 0.95 8.05 -3.91
C THR A 66 0.35 7.34 -5.13
N LEU A 67 -0.22 6.13 -4.94
CA LEU A 67 -0.89 5.40 -6.02
C LEU A 67 -2.20 6.10 -6.40
N GLN A 68 -3.00 6.49 -5.41
CA GLN A 68 -4.26 7.21 -5.62
C GLN A 68 -4.06 8.57 -6.30
N SER A 69 -3.07 9.36 -5.88
CA SER A 69 -2.78 10.68 -6.46
C SER A 69 -2.38 10.61 -7.93
N ARG A 70 -2.04 9.41 -8.42
CA ARG A 70 -1.64 9.13 -9.80
C ARG A 70 -2.69 8.38 -10.60
N GLY A 71 -3.85 8.10 -10.01
CA GLY A 71 -4.89 7.28 -10.63
C GLY A 71 -4.46 5.84 -10.88
N ILE A 72 -3.47 5.34 -10.15
CA ILE A 72 -2.98 3.97 -10.27
C ILE A 72 -3.79 3.08 -9.35
N VAL A 73 -4.50 2.11 -9.92
CA VAL A 73 -5.23 1.09 -9.17
C VAL A 73 -4.26 -0.05 -8.82
N PRO A 74 -4.01 -0.32 -7.52
CA PRO A 74 -3.17 -1.45 -7.12
C PRO A 74 -3.86 -2.79 -7.47
N MET A 75 -3.07 -3.85 -7.50
CA MET A 75 -3.57 -5.22 -7.62
C MET A 75 -4.49 -5.56 -6.44
N SER A 76 -5.52 -6.36 -6.69
CA SER A 76 -6.55 -6.69 -5.69
C SER A 76 -5.98 -7.25 -4.40
N SER A 77 -5.00 -8.15 -4.49
CA SER A 77 -4.31 -8.72 -3.33
C SER A 77 -3.65 -7.67 -2.45
N ALA A 78 -3.06 -6.62 -3.03
CA ALA A 78 -2.44 -5.53 -2.28
C ALA A 78 -3.47 -4.62 -1.63
N VAL A 79 -4.59 -4.36 -2.31
CA VAL A 79 -5.71 -3.59 -1.73
C VAL A 79 -6.32 -4.35 -0.55
N GLU A 80 -6.49 -5.66 -0.67
CA GLU A 80 -7.01 -6.52 0.41
C GLU A 80 -6.06 -6.59 1.60
N ALA A 81 -4.76 -6.75 1.37
CA ALA A 81 -3.75 -6.74 2.42
C ALA A 81 -3.77 -5.41 3.19
N TYR A 82 -3.83 -4.30 2.47
CA TYR A 82 -3.92 -2.96 3.07
C TYR A 82 -5.23 -2.76 3.83
N TYR A 83 -6.35 -3.18 3.26
CA TYR A 83 -7.65 -3.12 3.92
C TYR A 83 -7.70 -3.93 5.21
N LYS A 84 -7.18 -5.16 5.18
CA LYS A 84 -7.07 -6.04 6.34
C LYS A 84 -6.20 -5.40 7.41
N GLY A 85 -5.02 -4.90 7.03
CA GLY A 85 -4.11 -4.22 7.94
C GLY A 85 -4.72 -2.98 8.58
N LEU A 86 -5.52 -2.20 7.85
CA LEU A 86 -6.27 -1.08 8.43
C LEU A 86 -7.32 -1.55 9.44
N LYS A 87 -8.04 -2.64 9.15
CA LYS A 87 -9.10 -3.18 10.02
C LYS A 87 -8.60 -3.86 11.29
N GLU A 88 -7.43 -4.47 11.25
CA GLU A 88 -6.81 -5.12 12.42
C GLU A 88 -6.32 -4.10 13.45
N ARG A 89 -6.42 -2.80 13.14
CA ARG A 89 -6.04 -1.72 14.03
C ARG A 89 -7.24 -1.09 14.71
N ASP A 90 -6.94 -0.49 15.86
CA ASP A 90 -7.82 0.41 16.60
C ASP A 90 -7.87 1.80 15.91
N ILE A 91 -8.11 1.83 14.60
CA ILE A 91 -8.43 3.07 13.89
C ILE A 91 -9.93 3.38 14.09
N PRO A 92 -10.32 4.65 14.20
CA PRO A 92 -11.73 4.99 14.29
C PRO A 92 -12.50 4.42 13.10
N GLU A 93 -13.64 3.76 13.31
CA GLU A 93 -14.47 3.20 12.21
C GLU A 93 -14.84 4.25 11.15
N ASN A 94 -14.89 5.52 11.54
CA ASN A 94 -15.17 6.66 10.67
C ASN A 94 -13.91 7.24 9.98
N ASP A 95 -12.79 6.52 9.98
CA ASP A 95 -11.60 6.96 9.28
C ASP A 95 -11.90 7.12 7.76
N PRO A 96 -11.69 8.31 7.18
CA PRO A 96 -11.93 8.55 5.76
C PRO A 96 -11.19 7.59 4.84
N ARG A 97 -10.01 7.11 5.25
CA ARG A 97 -9.17 6.15 4.51
C ARG A 97 -9.83 4.79 4.46
N LEU A 98 -10.38 4.31 5.58
CA LEU A 98 -11.11 3.03 5.61
C LEU A 98 -12.32 3.05 4.67
N SER A 99 -13.03 4.17 4.63
CA SER A 99 -14.14 4.39 3.69
C SER A 99 -13.69 4.39 2.23
N GLN A 100 -12.58 5.06 1.91
CA GLN A 100 -12.01 5.09 0.57
C GLN A 100 -11.55 3.70 0.11
N VAL A 101 -10.78 2.99 0.94
CA VAL A 101 -10.29 1.64 0.62
C VAL A 101 -11.45 0.66 0.44
N THR A 102 -12.47 0.73 1.30
CA THR A 102 -13.69 -0.09 1.16
C THR A 102 -14.37 0.10 -0.20
N ARG A 103 -14.45 1.34 -0.70
CA ARG A 103 -14.99 1.62 -2.04
C ARG A 103 -14.15 0.98 -3.14
N VAL A 104 -12.82 1.05 -3.03
CA VAL A 104 -11.91 0.42 -4.01
C VAL A 104 -12.07 -1.10 -4.00
N VAL A 105 -12.11 -1.74 -2.83
CA VAL A 105 -12.35 -3.19 -2.69
C VAL A 105 -13.68 -3.59 -3.32
N ASN A 106 -14.77 -2.89 -2.99
CA ASN A 106 -16.10 -3.19 -3.55
C ASN A 106 -16.13 -3.04 -5.08
N ASN A 107 -15.47 -2.02 -5.63
CA ASN A 107 -15.38 -1.82 -7.07
C ASN A 107 -14.58 -2.94 -7.75
N LEU A 108 -13.48 -3.39 -7.14
CA LEU A 108 -12.70 -4.52 -7.63
C LEU A 108 -13.52 -5.81 -7.59
N GLN A 109 -14.20 -6.11 -6.48
CA GLN A 109 -15.06 -7.28 -6.35
C GLN A 109 -16.17 -7.29 -7.39
N ARG A 110 -16.82 -6.16 -7.65
CA ARG A 110 -17.83 -6.05 -8.71
C ARG A 110 -17.24 -6.35 -10.09
N ARG A 111 -16.03 -5.86 -10.39
CA ARG A 111 -15.34 -6.14 -11.65
C ARG A 111 -14.99 -7.63 -11.81
N PHE A 112 -14.52 -8.28 -10.75
CA PHE A 112 -14.25 -9.71 -10.75
C PHE A 112 -15.54 -10.55 -10.83
N ALA A 113 -16.62 -10.13 -10.17
CA ALA A 113 -17.92 -10.78 -10.25
C ALA A 113 -18.57 -10.64 -11.64
N SER A 114 -18.42 -9.48 -12.30
CA SER A 114 -18.85 -9.28 -13.69
C SER A 114 -17.98 -9.99 -14.72
N GLY A 115 -16.83 -10.54 -14.32
CA GLY A 115 -15.88 -11.25 -15.17
C GLY A 115 -15.99 -12.78 -15.13
N ARG A 116 -16.91 -13.35 -14.35
CA ARG A 116 -17.24 -14.78 -14.38
C ARG A 116 -18.43 -15.02 -15.34
N PRO A 117 -18.22 -15.57 -16.54
CA PRO A 117 -19.25 -16.39 -17.14
C PRO A 117 -19.26 -17.77 -16.46
N MET A 118 -20.47 -18.32 -16.31
CA MET A 118 -20.91 -19.59 -15.70
C MET A 118 -21.54 -19.44 -14.32
#